data_AF-A0A924VAS7-F1
#
_entry.id   AF-A0A924VAS7-F1
#
_cell.length_a   1.000
_cell.length_b   1.000
_cell.length_c   1.000
_cell.angle_alpha   90.00
_cell.angle_beta   90.00
_cell.angle_gamma   90.00
#
_symmetry.space_group_name_H-M   'P 1'
#
loop_
_entity.id
_entity.type
_entity.pdbx_description
1 polymer ?
#
loop_
_entity_poly.entity_id
_entity_poly.type
_entity_poly.pdbx_seq_one_letter_code
_entity_poly.pdbx_strand_id
1 'polypeptide(L)'
;MKVDYRIAQLADLDTVYQFAEARLKVEIPDDMERMIQIWNSRFRKESLEHYLKLGWSFIAEDDSQNCLGYFLGQPLLFVEGHTQTLWIEDVQAQSPEISAELIEISYKLSRDKHFQKVILSPTAQVFLETKNIKHQPSLPTIWCKTTK
;
A
#
# COMPACT_ATOMS: atom_id res chain seq x y z
N MET A 1 5.50 -9.02 -20.03
CA MET A 1 5.49 -9.53 -18.65
C MET A 1 4.10 -9.26 -18.10
N LYS A 2 3.37 -10.29 -17.70
CA LYS A 2 2.03 -10.12 -17.13
C LYS A 2 2.20 -9.88 -15.63
N VAL A 3 1.44 -8.94 -15.08
CA VAL A 3 1.39 -8.69 -13.63
C VAL A 3 0.04 -9.18 -13.13
N ASP A 4 0.05 -10.01 -12.08
CA ASP A 4 -1.15 -10.44 -11.38
C ASP A 4 -1.29 -9.68 -10.06
N TYR A 5 -2.53 -9.33 -9.70
CA TYR A 5 -2.82 -8.57 -8.50
C TYR A 5 -3.80 -9.36 -7.64
N ARG A 6 -3.40 -9.66 -6.40
CA ARG A 6 -4.23 -10.43 -5.47
C ARG A 6 -4.12 -9.91 -4.05
N ILE A 7 -5.08 -10.31 -3.21
CA ILE A 7 -5.01 -10.05 -1.78
C ILE A 7 -3.77 -10.76 -1.22
N ALA A 8 -2.92 -9.99 -0.55
CA ALA A 8 -1.73 -10.51 0.09
C ALA A 8 -2.13 -11.37 1.30
N GLN A 9 -1.46 -12.49 1.46
CA GLN A 9 -1.68 -13.50 2.49
C GLN A 9 -0.49 -13.53 3.45
N LEU A 10 -0.67 -14.16 4.61
CA LEU A 10 0.43 -14.33 5.56
C LEU A 10 1.62 -15.13 4.98
N ALA A 11 1.35 -16.03 4.03
CA ALA A 11 2.40 -16.78 3.33
C ALA A 11 3.32 -15.89 2.49
N ASP A 12 2.88 -14.67 2.14
CA ASP A 12 3.65 -13.72 1.33
C ASP A 12 4.63 -12.87 2.17
N LEU A 13 4.61 -13.03 3.51
CA LEU A 13 5.35 -12.17 4.43
C LEU A 13 6.84 -12.07 4.08
N ASP A 14 7.50 -13.21 3.89
CA ASP A 14 8.94 -13.22 3.61
C ASP A 14 9.24 -12.62 2.24
N THR A 15 8.39 -12.88 1.22
CA THR A 15 8.56 -12.33 -0.12
C THR A 15 8.39 -10.80 -0.13
N VAL A 16 7.38 -10.28 0.57
CA VAL A 16 7.14 -8.83 0.71
C VAL A 16 8.27 -8.16 1.49
N TYR A 17 8.71 -8.79 2.59
CA TYR A 17 9.84 -8.29 3.38
C TYR A 17 11.12 -8.20 2.54
N GLN A 18 11.47 -9.28 1.83
CA GLN A 18 12.67 -9.32 0.98
C GLN A 18 12.61 -8.29 -0.15
N PHE A 19 11.44 -8.09 -0.77
CA PHE A 19 11.26 -7.06 -1.78
C PHE A 19 11.53 -5.66 -1.21
N ALA A 20 10.92 -5.31 -0.08
CA ALA A 20 11.09 -4.00 0.55
C ALA A 20 12.53 -3.78 1.06
N GLU A 21 13.12 -4.81 1.67
CA GLU A 21 14.51 -4.77 2.14
C GLU A 21 15.51 -4.61 0.99
N ALA A 22 15.31 -5.32 -0.12
CA ALA A 22 16.15 -5.19 -1.31
C ALA A 22 16.12 -3.77 -1.88
N ARG A 23 14.94 -3.13 -1.88
CA ARG A 23 14.80 -1.72 -2.28
C ARG A 23 15.53 -0.78 -1.33
N LEU A 24 15.33 -0.95 -0.02
CA LEU A 24 16.01 -0.13 0.98
C LEU A 24 17.54 -0.29 0.91
N LYS A 25 18.04 -1.49 0.57
CA LYS A 25 19.48 -1.73 0.38
C LYS A 25 20.07 -0.96 -0.80
N VAL A 26 19.30 -0.69 -1.84
CA VAL A 26 19.72 0.16 -2.97
C VAL A 26 19.80 1.63 -2.53
N GLU A 27 18.89 2.07 -1.67
CA GLU A 27 18.84 3.44 -1.16
C GLU A 27 19.88 3.70 -0.07
N ILE A 28 20.13 2.71 0.81
CA ILE A 28 21.01 2.80 1.98
C ILE A 28 21.99 1.62 1.96
N PRO A 29 23.20 1.83 1.38
CA PRO A 29 24.23 0.80 1.34
C PRO A 29 24.81 0.46 2.72
N ASP A 30 24.84 1.42 3.65
CA ASP A 30 25.38 1.21 4.99
C ASP A 30 24.48 0.25 5.80
N ASP A 31 25.09 -0.79 6.35
CA ASP A 31 24.36 -1.86 7.03
C ASP A 31 23.74 -1.39 8.35
N MET A 32 24.45 -0.55 9.11
CA MET A 32 24.00 -0.08 10.42
C MET A 32 22.83 0.90 10.27
N GLU A 33 22.94 1.85 9.35
CA GLU A 33 21.88 2.80 9.04
C GLU A 33 20.63 2.07 8.51
N ARG A 34 20.81 1.08 7.64
CA ARG A 34 19.71 0.27 7.11
C ARG A 34 18.97 -0.50 8.21
N MET A 35 19.68 -1.09 9.18
CA MET A 35 19.05 -1.77 10.31
C MET A 35 18.18 -0.84 11.15
N ILE A 36 18.65 0.39 11.40
CA ILE A 36 17.89 1.42 12.11
C ILE A 36 16.64 1.82 11.32
N GLN A 37 16.76 1.95 9.99
CA GLN A 37 15.62 2.30 9.13
C GLN A 37 14.59 1.18 9.03
N ILE A 38 15.00 -0.08 8.92
CA ILE A 38 14.08 -1.23 8.92
C ILE A 38 13.25 -1.25 10.21
N TRP A 39 13.88 -0.99 11.36
CA TRP A 39 13.19 -0.93 12.65
C TRP A 39 12.06 0.11 12.69
N ASN A 40 12.27 1.25 12.03
CA ASN A 40 11.28 2.33 11.94
C ASN A 40 10.33 2.19 10.74
N SER A 41 10.56 1.20 9.86
CA SER A 41 9.82 1.06 8.62
C SER A 41 8.43 0.45 8.84
N ARG A 42 7.56 0.66 7.84
CA ARG A 42 6.23 0.06 7.78
C ARG A 42 6.25 -1.40 7.31
N PHE A 43 7.40 -1.86 6.79
CA PHE A 43 7.59 -3.21 6.26
C PHE A 43 8.40 -4.14 7.20
N ARG A 44 8.67 -3.75 8.45
CA ARG A 44 9.20 -4.69 9.44
C ARG A 44 8.29 -5.91 9.59
N LYS A 45 8.85 -7.07 9.92
CA LYS A 45 8.12 -8.36 9.89
C LYS A 45 6.85 -8.35 10.75
N GLU A 46 6.87 -7.75 11.93
CA GLU A 46 5.71 -7.66 12.82
C GLU A 46 4.59 -6.79 12.23
N SER A 47 4.96 -5.72 11.53
CA SER A 47 4.00 -4.85 10.83
C SER A 47 3.38 -5.59 9.66
N LEU A 48 4.19 -6.25 8.83
CA LEU A 48 3.71 -7.08 7.73
C LEU A 48 2.78 -8.19 8.23
N GLU A 49 3.19 -8.93 9.27
CA GLU A 49 2.38 -9.98 9.87
C GLU A 49 1.00 -9.46 10.32
N HIS A 50 0.95 -8.27 10.92
CA HIS A 50 -0.29 -7.64 11.29
C HIS A 50 -1.17 -7.34 10.06
N TYR A 51 -0.65 -6.58 9.09
CA TYR A 51 -1.42 -6.12 7.92
C TYR A 51 -1.87 -7.25 6.99
N LEU A 52 -1.03 -8.26 6.78
CA LEU A 52 -1.31 -9.38 5.87
C LEU A 52 -2.42 -10.30 6.41
N LYS A 53 -2.59 -10.39 7.74
CA LYS A 53 -3.68 -11.16 8.35
C LYS A 53 -5.05 -10.48 8.24
N LEU A 54 -5.09 -9.17 8.01
CA LEU A 54 -6.35 -8.42 7.96
C LEU A 54 -7.14 -8.64 6.66
N GLY A 55 -6.48 -9.11 5.59
CA GLY A 55 -7.12 -9.36 4.29
C GLY A 55 -7.43 -8.09 3.48
N TRP A 56 -6.79 -6.97 3.80
CA TRP A 56 -6.96 -5.67 3.13
C TRP A 56 -5.72 -5.18 2.39
N SER A 57 -4.65 -5.98 2.39
CA SER A 57 -3.40 -5.68 1.70
C SER A 57 -3.36 -6.41 0.35
N PHE A 58 -2.67 -5.86 -0.64
CA PHE A 58 -2.51 -6.49 -1.96
C PHE A 58 -1.04 -6.62 -2.32
N ILE A 59 -0.76 -7.61 -3.15
CA ILE A 59 0.54 -7.87 -3.76
C ILE A 59 0.36 -7.91 -5.28
N ALA A 60 1.36 -7.36 -5.98
CA ALA A 60 1.55 -7.45 -7.42
C ALA A 60 2.67 -8.45 -7.68
N GLU A 61 2.43 -9.46 -8.50
CA GLU A 61 3.38 -10.54 -8.76
C GLU A 61 3.60 -10.77 -10.25
N ASP A 62 4.78 -11.27 -10.61
CA ASP A 62 5.06 -11.75 -11.96
C ASP A 62 4.58 -13.20 -12.19
N ASP A 63 4.74 -13.70 -13.41
CA ASP A 63 4.39 -15.08 -13.78
C ASP A 63 5.17 -16.15 -12.96
N SER A 64 6.26 -15.75 -12.28
CA SER A 64 7.08 -16.61 -11.41
C SER A 64 6.79 -16.41 -9.91
N GLN A 65 5.72 -15.69 -9.56
CA GLN A 65 5.33 -15.36 -8.18
C GLN A 65 6.35 -14.49 -7.42
N ASN A 66 7.19 -13.74 -8.12
CA ASN A 66 8.04 -12.74 -7.49
C ASN A 66 7.22 -11.47 -7.20
N CYS A 67 7.39 -10.91 -6.00
CA CYS A 67 6.78 -9.64 -5.64
C CYS A 67 7.37 -8.50 -6.48
N LEU A 68 6.51 -7.80 -7.21
CA LEU A 68 6.81 -6.59 -7.97
C LEU A 68 6.33 -5.32 -7.25
N GLY A 69 5.48 -5.47 -6.24
CA GLY A 69 4.95 -4.37 -5.44
C GLY A 69 3.85 -4.82 -4.50
N TYR A 70 3.50 -3.98 -3.54
CA TYR A 70 2.44 -4.24 -2.59
C TYR A 70 1.87 -2.93 -2.04
N PHE A 71 0.68 -3.02 -1.43
CA PHE A 71 0.23 -2.02 -0.48
C PHE A 71 -0.26 -2.66 0.81
N LEU A 72 -0.09 -1.95 1.93
CA LEU A 72 -0.59 -2.34 3.25
C LEU A 72 -1.86 -1.57 3.57
N GLY A 73 -2.97 -2.28 3.70
CA GLY A 73 -4.29 -1.70 3.96
C GLY A 73 -4.85 -2.14 5.30
N GLN A 74 -5.53 -1.24 6.00
CA GLN A 74 -6.37 -1.60 7.15
C GLN A 74 -7.65 -0.76 7.22
N PRO A 75 -8.76 -1.32 7.69
CA PRO A 75 -9.96 -0.58 7.99
C PRO A 75 -9.80 0.18 9.31
N LEU A 76 -10.10 1.47 9.29
CA LEU A 76 -10.26 2.30 10.48
C LEU A 76 -11.75 2.59 10.69
N LEU A 77 -12.23 2.37 11.92
CA LEU A 77 -13.62 2.57 12.29
C LEU A 77 -13.79 3.90 13.04
N PHE A 78 -14.88 4.61 12.73
CA PHE A 78 -15.30 5.83 13.45
C PHE A 78 -14.24 6.95 13.47
N VAL A 79 -13.59 7.21 12.32
CA VAL A 79 -12.57 8.26 12.16
C VAL A 79 -13.17 9.49 11.48
N GLU A 80 -12.98 10.67 12.05
CA GLU A 80 -13.39 11.97 11.47
C GLU A 80 -14.88 12.02 11.08
N GLY A 81 -15.75 11.36 11.86
CA GLY A 81 -17.19 11.27 11.56
C GLY A 81 -17.56 10.25 10.48
N HIS A 82 -16.59 9.48 9.95
CA HIS A 82 -16.81 8.34 9.08
C HIS A 82 -16.82 7.03 9.86
N THR A 83 -17.83 6.20 9.65
CA THR A 83 -17.96 4.86 10.26
C THR A 83 -16.90 3.89 9.75
N GLN A 84 -16.51 3.99 8.47
CA GLN A 84 -15.54 3.10 7.84
C GLN A 84 -14.63 3.86 6.88
N THR A 85 -13.33 3.83 7.15
CA THR A 85 -12.27 4.41 6.33
C THR A 85 -11.24 3.35 5.99
N LEU A 86 -10.87 3.20 4.71
CA LEU A 86 -9.73 2.35 4.35
C LEU A 86 -8.45 3.20 4.44
N TRP A 87 -7.51 2.78 5.27
CA TRP A 87 -6.21 3.42 5.41
C TRP A 87 -5.15 2.61 4.68
N ILE A 88 -4.49 3.23 3.72
CA ILE A 88 -3.34 2.65 3.02
C ILE A 88 -2.07 3.23 3.66
N GLU A 89 -1.40 2.40 4.45
CA GLU A 89 -0.23 2.78 5.25
C GLU A 89 1.03 2.94 4.40
N ASP A 90 1.25 2.00 3.49
CA ASP A 90 2.45 1.93 2.65
C ASP A 90 2.10 1.41 1.27
N VAL A 91 2.76 1.95 0.25
CA VAL A 91 2.68 1.49 -1.14
C VAL A 91 4.10 1.46 -1.69
N GLN A 92 4.58 0.27 -2.04
CA GLN A 92 5.88 0.11 -2.68
C GLN A 92 5.73 -0.69 -3.96
N ALA A 93 6.43 -0.29 -5.01
CA ALA A 93 6.39 -0.96 -6.30
C ALA A 93 7.70 -0.80 -7.05
N GLN A 94 8.03 -1.78 -7.89
CA GLN A 94 9.21 -1.75 -8.74
C GLN A 94 9.13 -0.65 -9.80
N SER A 95 7.93 -0.35 -10.30
CA SER A 95 7.70 0.69 -11.31
C SER A 95 6.54 1.64 -10.94
N PRO A 96 6.53 2.87 -11.46
CA PRO A 96 5.42 3.82 -11.25
C PRO A 96 4.08 3.30 -11.75
N GLU A 97 4.08 2.49 -12.82
CA GLU A 97 2.87 1.90 -13.40
C GLU A 97 2.22 0.91 -12.41
N ILE A 98 3.02 0.02 -11.81
CA ILE A 98 2.52 -0.92 -10.80
C ILE A 98 2.02 -0.17 -9.56
N SER A 99 2.70 0.89 -9.14
CA SER A 99 2.26 1.75 -8.04
C SER A 99 0.89 2.39 -8.33
N ALA A 100 0.72 2.94 -9.54
CA ALA A 100 -0.54 3.53 -9.98
C ALA A 100 -1.67 2.49 -10.01
N GLU A 101 -1.41 1.26 -10.47
CA GLU A 101 -2.39 0.17 -10.45
C GLU A 101 -2.76 -0.26 -9.03
N LEU A 102 -1.79 -0.35 -8.11
CA LEU A 102 -2.04 -0.65 -6.69
C LEU A 102 -2.90 0.45 -6.03
N ILE A 103 -2.63 1.72 -6.31
CA ILE A 103 -3.46 2.84 -5.85
C ILE A 103 -4.86 2.75 -6.45
N GLU A 104 -4.99 2.44 -7.75
CA GLU A 104 -6.28 2.24 -8.41
C GLU A 104 -7.09 1.12 -7.74
N ILE A 105 -6.45 -0.01 -7.45
CA ILE A 105 -7.05 -1.14 -6.73
C ILE A 105 -7.53 -0.70 -5.35
N SER A 106 -6.71 0.03 -4.57
CA SER A 106 -7.11 0.49 -3.24
C SER A 106 -8.35 1.40 -3.26
N TYR A 107 -8.45 2.28 -4.27
CA TYR A 107 -9.60 3.16 -4.48
C TYR A 107 -10.85 2.36 -4.88
N LYS A 108 -10.72 1.43 -5.84
CA LYS A 108 -11.83 0.56 -6.27
C LYS A 108 -12.32 -0.34 -5.13
N LEU A 109 -11.40 -0.99 -4.43
CA LEU A 109 -11.68 -1.82 -3.26
C LEU A 109 -12.49 -1.05 -2.21
N SER A 110 -12.09 0.20 -1.94
CA SER A 110 -12.79 1.06 -1.00
C SER A 110 -14.24 1.33 -1.41
N ARG A 111 -14.50 1.54 -2.71
CA ARG A 111 -15.86 1.72 -3.23
C ARG A 111 -16.67 0.42 -3.18
N ASP A 112 -16.07 -0.69 -3.60
CA ASP A 112 -16.71 -2.00 -3.67
C ASP A 112 -17.09 -2.54 -2.29
N LYS A 113 -16.27 -2.24 -1.28
CA LYS A 113 -16.50 -2.63 0.12
C LYS A 113 -17.21 -1.55 0.94
N HIS A 114 -17.75 -0.53 0.26
CA HIS A 114 -18.57 0.52 0.85
C HIS A 114 -17.90 1.35 1.95
N PHE A 115 -16.57 1.48 1.92
CA PHE A 115 -15.89 2.47 2.73
C PHE A 115 -16.37 3.87 2.33
N GLN A 116 -16.44 4.77 3.30
CA GLN A 116 -16.86 6.15 3.05
C GLN A 116 -15.71 6.99 2.47
N LYS A 117 -14.49 6.61 2.83
CA LYS A 117 -13.25 7.31 2.54
C LYS A 117 -12.10 6.32 2.39
N VAL A 118 -11.15 6.64 1.51
CA VAL A 118 -9.81 6.01 1.47
C VAL A 118 -8.76 7.07 1.75
N ILE A 119 -7.78 6.73 2.59
CA ILE A 119 -6.61 7.56 2.88
C ILE A 119 -5.40 6.92 2.24
N LEU A 120 -4.61 7.72 1.54
CA LEU A 120 -3.49 7.35 0.70
C LEU A 120 -2.27 8.20 1.05
N SER A 121 -1.08 7.70 0.69
CA SER A 121 0.16 8.45 0.73
C SER A 121 0.15 9.61 -0.29
N PRO A 122 0.99 10.65 -0.09
CA PRO A 122 1.12 11.77 -1.04
C PRO A 122 1.52 11.33 -2.44
N THR A 123 2.20 10.20 -2.58
CA THR A 123 2.61 9.63 -3.86
C THR A 123 1.42 9.30 -4.77
N ALA A 124 0.20 9.17 -4.22
CA ALA A 124 -1.01 8.97 -5.00
C ALA A 124 -1.49 10.21 -5.77
N GLN A 125 -0.97 11.40 -5.46
CA GLN A 125 -1.46 12.65 -6.05
C GLN A 125 -1.49 12.63 -7.59
N VAL A 126 -0.36 12.27 -8.20
CA VAL A 126 -0.20 12.24 -9.66
C VAL A 126 -1.23 11.31 -10.32
N PHE A 127 -1.45 10.14 -9.72
CA PHE A 127 -2.45 9.19 -10.20
C PHE A 127 -3.86 9.76 -10.10
N LEU A 128 -4.22 10.33 -8.95
CA LEU A 128 -5.56 10.87 -8.69
C LEU A 128 -5.89 12.02 -9.65
N GLU A 129 -4.93 12.92 -9.90
CA GLU A 129 -5.05 14.00 -10.88
C GLU A 129 -5.22 13.46 -12.30
N THR A 130 -4.38 12.50 -12.70
CA THR A 130 -4.44 11.88 -14.04
C THR A 130 -5.80 11.22 -14.31
N LYS A 131 -6.39 10.58 -13.29
CA LYS A 131 -7.69 9.91 -13.38
C LYS A 131 -8.88 10.84 -13.08
N ASN A 132 -8.66 12.13 -12.83
CA ASN A 132 -9.68 13.10 -12.42
C ASN A 132 -10.51 12.66 -11.19
N ILE A 133 -9.86 11.96 -10.24
CA ILE A 133 -10.50 11.53 -9.00
C ILE A 133 -10.51 12.69 -8.02
N LYS A 134 -11.69 13.08 -7.53
CA LYS A 134 -11.84 14.11 -6.50
C LYS A 134 -11.17 13.66 -5.20
N HIS A 135 -10.20 14.46 -4.75
CA HIS A 135 -9.43 14.19 -3.55
C HIS A 135 -9.20 15.48 -2.76
N GLN A 136 -8.83 15.33 -1.49
CA GLN A 136 -8.42 16.44 -0.63
C GLN A 136 -7.06 16.13 -0.01
N PRO A 137 -6.06 17.02 -0.16
CA PRO A 137 -4.80 16.89 0.53
C PRO A 137 -4.98 17.17 2.02
N SER A 138 -4.39 16.34 2.87
CA SER A 138 -4.36 16.49 4.32
C SER A 138 -3.01 16.01 4.83
N LEU A 139 -2.00 16.88 4.77
CA LEU A 139 -0.60 16.52 5.05
C LEU A 139 -0.48 15.79 6.41
N PRO A 140 0.15 14.61 6.46
CA PRO A 140 1.03 14.01 5.44
C PRO A 140 0.33 13.04 4.45
N THR A 141 -0.99 13.10 4.31
CA THR A 141 -1.81 12.15 3.53
C THR A 141 -2.66 12.85 2.46
N ILE A 142 -3.29 12.05 1.60
CA ILE A 142 -4.34 12.48 0.68
C ILE A 142 -5.53 11.56 0.91
N TRP A 143 -6.74 12.10 0.82
CA TRP A 143 -7.91 11.27 0.94
C TRP A 143 -8.93 11.48 -0.17
N CYS A 144 -9.66 10.42 -0.48
CA CYS A 144 -10.71 10.42 -1.48
C CYS A 144 -12.03 9.96 -0.85
N LYS A 145 -13.12 10.67 -1.15
CA LYS A 145 -14.47 10.19 -0.82
C LYS A 145 -14.80 9.04 -1.77
N THR A 146 -15.29 7.92 -1.22
CA THR A 146 -15.61 6.71 -1.99
C THR A 146 -17.10 6.41 -2.02
N THR A 147 -17.89 7.09 -1.19
CA THR A 147 -19.35 7.12 -1.26
C THR A 147 -19.85 8.04 -2.37
N LYS A 148 -21.05 7.75 -2.89
CA LYS A 148 -21.74 8.59 -3.87
C LYS A 148 -22.05 9.99 -3.30
#